data_AF-F6LC86-F1
#
_entry.id   AF-F6LC86-F1
#
_cell.length_a   1.000
_cell.length_b   1.000
_cell.length_c   1.000
_cell.angle_alpha   90.00
_cell.angle_beta   90.00
_cell.angle_gamma   90.00
#
_symmetry.space_group_name_H-M   'P 1'
#
loop_
_entity.id
_entity.type
_entity.pdbx_description
1 polymer ?
#
loop_
_entity_poly.entity_id
_entity_poly.type
_entity_poly.pdbx_seq_one_letter_code
_entity_poly.pdbx_strand_id
1 'polypeptide(L)'
;DWDFWLDWKDRRWWVTLTPILLITFPAATQYFMWEKMRLPIGATFCVMTLHFGQWMNRVFNFYMWAWFPVNFVTPSLMIPSAIFLDVTLMMTGSYMFTALFGGMGWSLLFYPANWTWLAPFHLAVKHPSGPLMSIADLMGMEYV
;
A
#
# COMPACT_ATOMS: atom_id res chain seq x y z
N ASP A 1 2.28 4.50 -9.89
CA ASP A 1 3.63 4.13 -10.36
C ASP A 1 4.42 3.37 -9.30
N TRP A 2 4.78 3.96 -8.16
CA TRP A 2 5.45 3.22 -7.06
C TRP A 2 4.69 1.98 -6.56
N ASP A 3 3.37 1.95 -6.75
CA ASP A 3 2.54 0.79 -6.41
C ASP A 3 2.60 -0.32 -7.47
N PHE A 4 3.13 -0.05 -8.66
CA PHE A 4 3.15 -1.00 -9.76
C PHE A 4 4.32 -1.96 -9.69
N TRP A 5 5.51 -1.44 -9.44
CA TRP A 5 6.72 -2.21 -9.59
C TRP A 5 7.38 -2.47 -8.24
N LEU A 6 8.05 -3.60 -8.12
CA LEU A 6 8.71 -4.00 -6.89
C LEU A 6 10.01 -3.22 -6.65
N ASP A 7 10.80 -3.01 -7.69
CA ASP A 7 12.04 -2.23 -7.72
C ASP A 7 11.80 -0.72 -7.46
N TRP A 8 10.56 -0.27 -7.55
CA TRP A 8 10.18 1.11 -7.20
C TRP A 8 9.83 1.28 -5.73
N LYS A 9 9.59 0.20 -4.95
CA LYS A 9 9.16 0.29 -3.55
C LYS A 9 10.32 0.62 -2.61
N ASP A 10 10.87 1.82 -2.77
CA ASP A 10 12.04 2.31 -2.08
C ASP A 10 11.73 2.84 -0.67
N ARG A 11 12.79 3.11 0.09
CA ARG A 11 12.68 3.55 1.50
C ARG A 11 12.33 5.03 1.66
N ARG A 12 12.31 5.83 0.60
CA ARG A 12 12.09 7.28 0.67
C ARG A 12 10.81 7.69 -0.05
N TRP A 13 10.71 7.45 -1.35
CA TRP A 13 9.62 8.00 -2.16
C TRP A 13 8.34 7.20 -2.02
N TRP A 14 8.42 5.87 -2.12
CA TRP A 14 7.25 5.01 -1.92
C TRP A 14 6.66 5.16 -0.51
N VAL A 15 7.51 5.19 0.52
CA VAL A 15 7.10 5.36 1.94
C VAL A 15 6.47 6.74 2.22
N THR A 16 6.86 7.76 1.46
CA THR A 16 6.35 9.13 1.68
C THR A 16 5.11 9.40 0.82
N LEU A 17 5.20 9.19 -0.49
CA LEU A 17 4.17 9.59 -1.44
C LEU A 17 2.93 8.70 -1.34
N THR A 18 3.11 7.39 -1.15
CA THR A 18 1.98 6.44 -1.16
C THR A 18 1.00 6.72 -0.03
N PRO A 19 1.41 6.86 1.25
CA PRO A 19 0.47 7.15 2.32
C PRO A 19 -0.19 8.53 2.19
N ILE A 20 0.56 9.55 1.75
CA ILE A 20 0.03 10.92 1.56
C ILE A 20 -1.09 10.93 0.52
N LEU A 21 -0.88 10.26 -0.62
CA LEU A 21 -1.88 10.24 -1.68
C LEU A 21 -3.09 9.37 -1.30
N LEU A 22 -2.85 8.23 -0.67
CA LEU A 22 -3.89 7.24 -0.40
C LEU A 22 -4.83 7.61 0.75
N ILE A 23 -4.52 8.59 1.61
CA ILE A 23 -5.40 8.99 2.73
C ILE A 23 -6.63 9.80 2.28
N THR A 24 -6.59 10.38 1.08
CA THR A 24 -7.57 11.33 0.57
C THR A 24 -9.00 10.77 0.53
N PHE A 25 -9.23 9.66 -0.18
CA PHE A 25 -10.53 9.01 -0.27
C PHE A 25 -10.99 8.34 1.04
N PRO A 26 -10.13 7.65 1.80
CA PRO A 26 -10.45 7.18 3.14
C PRO A 26 -11.01 8.28 4.04
N ALA A 27 -10.36 9.45 4.10
CA ALA A 27 -10.84 10.56 4.92
C ALA A 27 -12.22 11.07 4.47
N ALA A 28 -12.45 11.21 3.16
CA ALA A 28 -13.74 11.61 2.61
C ALA A 28 -14.85 10.57 2.89
N THR A 29 -14.52 9.28 2.75
CA THR A 29 -15.45 8.18 2.97
C THR A 29 -15.79 8.03 4.46
N GLN A 30 -14.79 8.20 5.34
CA GLN A 30 -15.00 8.26 6.79
C GLN A 30 -15.98 9.36 7.17
N TYR A 31 -15.85 10.56 6.60
CA TYR A 31 -16.81 11.64 6.86
C TYR A 31 -18.24 11.23 6.52
N PHE A 32 -18.47 10.71 5.31
CA PHE A 32 -19.81 10.31 4.88
C PHE A 32 -20.38 9.15 5.73
N MET A 33 -19.62 8.07 5.90
CA MET A 33 -20.09 6.88 6.61
C MET A 33 -20.29 7.11 8.10
N TRP A 34 -19.43 7.91 8.73
CA TRP A 34 -19.55 8.24 10.14
C TRP A 34 -20.68 9.22 10.43
N GLU A 35 -20.80 10.33 9.68
CA GLU A 35 -21.84 11.32 9.98
C GLU A 35 -23.24 10.88 9.59
N LYS A 36 -23.39 10.14 8.48
CA LYS A 36 -24.71 9.75 7.98
C LYS A 36 -25.22 8.44 8.53
N MET A 37 -24.32 7.50 8.82
CA MET A 37 -24.70 6.12 9.17
C MET A 37 -24.07 5.64 10.49
N ARG A 38 -23.17 6.41 11.10
CA ARG A 38 -22.38 6.00 12.28
C ARG A 38 -21.67 4.66 12.09
N LEU A 39 -21.23 4.40 10.85
CA LEU A 39 -20.50 3.17 10.49
C LEU A 39 -18.97 3.42 10.56
N PRO A 40 -18.23 2.72 11.45
CA PRO A 40 -16.79 2.90 11.64
C PRO A 40 -15.95 2.06 10.65
N ILE A 41 -16.24 2.14 9.36
CA ILE A 41 -15.56 1.32 8.33
C ILE A 41 -15.20 2.13 7.07
N GLY A 42 -15.21 3.46 7.15
CA GLY A 42 -15.06 4.32 5.97
C GLY A 42 -13.71 4.18 5.28
N ALA A 43 -12.62 4.15 6.06
CA ALA A 43 -11.28 3.99 5.51
C ALA A 43 -11.06 2.57 4.97
N THR A 44 -11.49 1.58 5.74
CA THR A 44 -11.33 0.15 5.41
C THR A 44 -12.13 -0.20 4.16
N PHE A 45 -13.35 0.30 4.02
CA PHE A 45 -14.15 0.14 2.79
C PHE A 45 -13.40 0.67 1.57
N CYS A 46 -12.92 1.91 1.64
CA CYS A 46 -12.20 2.54 0.53
C CYS A 46 -10.93 1.76 0.15
N VAL A 47 -10.12 1.36 1.15
CA VAL A 47 -8.88 0.63 0.91
C VAL A 47 -9.14 -0.77 0.36
N MET A 48 -10.16 -1.47 0.86
CA MET A 48 -10.53 -2.80 0.35
C MET A 48 -11.00 -2.73 -1.10
N THR A 49 -11.81 -1.73 -1.46
CA THR A 49 -12.23 -1.52 -2.85
C THR A 49 -11.04 -1.24 -3.77
N LEU A 50 -10.11 -0.37 -3.35
CA LEU A 50 -8.88 -0.11 -4.09
C LEU A 50 -8.04 -1.38 -4.25
N HIS A 51 -7.82 -2.11 -3.16
CA HIS A 51 -6.99 -3.31 -3.15
C HIS A 51 -7.56 -4.40 -4.05
N PHE A 52 -8.88 -4.59 -4.02
CA PHE A 52 -9.58 -5.48 -4.93
C PHE A 52 -9.38 -5.09 -6.40
N GLY A 53 -9.59 -3.81 -6.74
CA GLY A 53 -9.37 -3.31 -8.11
C GLY A 53 -7.92 -3.45 -8.57
N GLN A 54 -6.96 -3.17 -7.69
CA GLN A 54 -5.54 -3.38 -7.94
C GLN A 54 -5.25 -4.84 -8.26
N TRP A 55 -5.68 -5.78 -7.41
CA TRP A 55 -5.44 -7.21 -7.60
C TRP A 55 -6.09 -7.75 -8.87
N MET A 56 -7.32 -7.35 -9.18
CA MET A 56 -7.95 -7.69 -10.46
C MET A 56 -7.06 -7.26 -11.63
N ASN A 57 -6.58 -6.03 -11.61
CA ASN A 57 -5.71 -5.53 -12.67
C ASN A 57 -4.36 -6.26 -12.71
N ARG A 58 -3.78 -6.62 -11.56
CA ARG A 58 -2.48 -7.33 -11.50
C ARG A 58 -2.58 -8.72 -12.09
N VAL A 59 -3.66 -9.42 -11.80
CA VAL A 59 -3.87 -10.79 -12.25
C VAL A 59 -4.28 -10.79 -13.72
N PHE A 60 -5.34 -10.08 -14.09
CA PHE A 60 -5.91 -10.20 -15.43
C PHE A 60 -5.14 -9.43 -16.51
N ASN A 61 -4.55 -8.28 -16.18
CA ASN A 61 -3.81 -7.49 -17.17
C ASN A 61 -2.30 -7.74 -17.07
N PHE A 62 -1.68 -7.45 -15.92
CA PHE A 62 -0.21 -7.55 -15.82
C PHE A 62 0.29 -8.99 -15.98
N TYR A 63 -0.32 -9.96 -15.31
CA TYR A 63 0.10 -11.34 -15.39
C TYR A 63 -0.47 -12.09 -16.60
N MET A 64 -1.81 -12.15 -16.75
CA MET A 64 -2.43 -12.98 -17.79
C MET A 64 -2.27 -12.42 -19.21
N TRP A 65 -2.20 -11.09 -19.38
CA TRP A 65 -2.07 -10.47 -20.71
C TRP A 65 -0.62 -10.06 -21.03
N ALA A 66 0.05 -9.37 -20.09
CA ALA A 66 1.39 -8.82 -20.29
C ALA A 66 2.53 -9.68 -19.71
N TRP A 67 2.23 -10.82 -19.08
CA TRP A 67 3.20 -11.81 -18.60
C TRP A 67 4.20 -11.33 -17.54
N PHE A 68 3.88 -10.26 -16.80
CA PHE A 68 4.65 -9.85 -15.63
C PHE A 68 4.37 -10.76 -14.43
N PRO A 69 5.40 -11.26 -13.73
CA PRO A 69 5.22 -12.09 -12.54
C PRO A 69 4.39 -11.37 -11.47
N VAL A 70 3.42 -12.07 -10.86
CA VAL A 70 2.52 -11.47 -9.87
C VAL A 70 3.30 -10.91 -8.66
N ASN A 71 4.37 -11.58 -8.24
CA ASN A 71 5.25 -11.09 -7.17
C ASN A 71 5.94 -9.76 -7.52
N PHE A 72 6.26 -9.51 -8.80
CA PHE A 72 6.84 -8.25 -9.26
C PHE A 72 5.85 -7.09 -9.21
N VAL A 73 4.58 -7.38 -9.49
CA VAL A 73 3.51 -6.35 -9.60
C VAL A 73 2.60 -6.27 -8.38
N THR A 74 3.04 -6.84 -7.25
CA THR A 74 2.27 -6.89 -6.00
C THR A 74 1.93 -5.46 -5.52
N PRO A 75 0.64 -5.16 -5.26
CA PRO A 75 0.22 -3.86 -4.75
C PRO A 75 0.58 -3.68 -3.27
N SER A 76 0.68 -2.43 -2.83
CA SER A 76 0.97 -2.10 -1.44
C SER A 76 -0.21 -2.43 -0.52
N LEU A 77 0.10 -2.89 0.69
CA LEU A 77 -0.86 -3.23 1.72
C LEU A 77 -1.16 -2.00 2.59
N MET A 78 -2.39 -1.48 2.52
CA MET A 78 -2.88 -0.35 3.33
C MET A 78 -3.93 -0.76 4.36
N ILE A 79 -4.32 -2.04 4.41
CA ILE A 79 -5.43 -2.53 5.24
C ILE A 79 -5.16 -2.26 6.73
N PRO A 80 -3.95 -2.52 7.29
CA PRO A 80 -3.68 -2.20 8.69
C PRO A 80 -3.77 -0.70 9.00
N SER A 81 -3.27 0.16 8.11
CA SER A 81 -3.40 1.62 8.24
C SER A 81 -4.86 2.08 8.25
N ALA A 82 -5.70 1.48 7.40
CA ALA A 82 -7.11 1.81 7.30
C ALA A 82 -7.90 1.41 8.55
N ILE A 83 -7.66 0.21 9.07
CA ILE A 83 -8.27 -0.25 10.31
C ILE A 83 -7.89 0.68 11.46
N PHE A 84 -6.62 1.08 11.56
CA PHE A 84 -6.18 2.02 12.60
C PHE A 84 -6.89 3.38 12.49
N LEU A 85 -7.06 3.89 11.27
CA LEU A 85 -7.76 5.16 11.02
C LEU A 85 -9.25 5.09 11.38
N ASP A 86 -9.93 3.97 11.09
CA ASP A 86 -11.33 3.75 11.46
C ASP A 86 -11.50 3.57 12.97
N VAL A 87 -10.64 2.78 13.61
CA VAL A 87 -10.68 2.53 15.06
C VAL A 87 -10.41 3.83 15.84
N THR A 88 -9.47 4.67 15.41
CA THR A 88 -9.24 5.97 16.07
C THR A 88 -10.46 6.87 16.03
N LEU A 89 -11.17 6.94 14.89
CA LEU A 89 -12.44 7.68 14.79
C LEU A 89 -13.54 7.04 15.65
N MET A 90 -13.67 5.72 15.63
CA MET A 90 -14.66 4.99 16.42
C MET A 90 -14.48 5.22 17.94
N MET A 91 -13.24 5.14 18.42
CA MET A 91 -12.92 5.23 19.85
C MET A 91 -13.03 6.66 20.39
N THR A 92 -12.71 7.67 19.57
CA THR A 92 -12.66 9.07 20.03
C THR A 92 -13.83 9.92 19.59
N GLY A 93 -14.54 9.52 18.53
CA GLY A 93 -15.63 10.29 17.93
C GLY A 93 -15.22 11.66 17.39
N SER A 94 -13.91 11.93 17.26
CA SER A 94 -13.37 13.26 16.96
C SER A 94 -12.50 13.25 15.71
N TYR A 95 -12.91 13.97 14.68
CA TYR A 95 -12.13 14.15 13.45
C TYR A 95 -10.78 14.83 13.69
N MET A 96 -10.70 15.75 14.66
CA MET A 96 -9.43 16.40 15.00
C MET A 96 -8.45 15.37 15.60
N PHE A 97 -8.93 14.49 16.47
CA PHE A 97 -8.10 13.43 17.02
C PHE A 97 -7.68 12.40 15.96
N THR A 98 -8.60 11.99 15.09
CA THR A 98 -8.31 11.09 13.96
C THR A 98 -7.33 11.73 12.98
N ALA A 99 -7.44 13.01 12.67
CA ALA A 99 -6.52 13.70 11.76
C ALA A 99 -5.08 13.71 12.31
N LEU A 100 -4.90 13.92 13.62
CA LEU A 100 -3.60 13.90 14.27
C LEU A 100 -3.07 12.47 14.43
N PHE A 101 -3.71 11.67 15.29
CA PHE A 101 -3.20 10.36 15.67
C PHE A 101 -3.50 9.28 14.64
N GLY A 102 -4.70 9.30 14.07
CA GLY A 102 -5.08 8.41 12.98
C GLY A 102 -4.23 8.66 11.73
N GLY A 103 -4.00 9.91 11.36
CA GLY A 103 -3.10 10.30 10.26
C GLY A 103 -1.64 9.88 10.50
N MET A 104 -1.12 10.06 11.72
CA MET A 104 0.20 9.57 12.10
C MET A 104 0.29 8.04 11.98
N GLY A 105 -0.68 7.32 12.55
CA GLY A 105 -0.73 5.85 12.48
C GLY A 105 -0.85 5.34 11.05
N TRP A 106 -1.66 6.01 10.22
CA TRP A 106 -1.84 5.69 8.80
C TRP A 106 -0.51 5.63 8.05
N SER A 107 0.35 6.64 8.26
CA SER A 107 1.67 6.72 7.63
C SER A 107 2.69 5.79 8.28
N LEU A 108 2.74 5.72 9.62
CA LEU A 108 3.75 4.94 10.33
C LEU A 108 3.57 3.43 10.17
N LEU A 109 2.32 2.96 10.06
CA LEU A 109 2.02 1.54 9.89
C LEU A 109 2.28 1.05 8.46
N PHE A 110 2.45 1.94 7.50
CA PHE A 110 2.60 1.59 6.08
C PHE A 110 3.79 0.67 5.82
N TYR A 111 5.00 1.08 6.19
CA TYR A 111 6.20 0.31 5.90
C TYR A 111 6.26 -1.01 6.70
N PRO A 112 5.97 -1.04 8.02
CA PRO A 112 5.90 -2.28 8.78
C PRO A 112 4.88 -3.28 8.24
N ALA A 113 3.71 -2.82 7.79
CA ALA A 113 2.68 -3.67 7.21
C ALA A 113 3.15 -4.36 5.92
N ASN A 114 3.97 -3.67 5.12
CA ASN A 114 4.47 -4.19 3.86
C ASN A 114 5.78 -4.96 3.98
N TRP A 115 6.56 -4.73 5.03
CA TRP A 115 7.87 -5.34 5.20
C TRP A 115 7.83 -6.87 5.18
N THR A 116 6.76 -7.47 5.73
CA THR A 116 6.58 -8.93 5.82
C THR A 116 6.68 -9.63 4.48
N TRP A 117 6.10 -9.05 3.42
CA TRP A 117 6.13 -9.61 2.07
C TRP A 117 7.27 -9.03 1.22
N LEU A 118 7.74 -7.82 1.54
CA LEU A 118 8.76 -7.10 0.78
C LEU A 118 10.20 -7.54 1.12
N ALA A 119 10.44 -8.00 2.35
CA ALA A 119 11.78 -8.33 2.86
C ALA A 119 12.56 -9.36 2.02
N PRO A 120 11.96 -10.47 1.52
CA PRO A 120 12.68 -11.43 0.69
C PRO A 120 13.27 -10.80 -0.58
N PHE A 121 12.60 -9.78 -1.13
CA PHE A 121 13.04 -9.13 -2.36
C PHE A 121 14.20 -8.15 -2.17
N HIS A 122 14.50 -7.80 -0.92
CA HIS A 122 15.64 -6.97 -0.54
C HIS A 122 16.92 -7.79 -0.28
N LEU A 123 16.86 -9.11 -0.44
CA LEU A 123 18.06 -9.96 -0.35
C LEU A 123 19.03 -9.61 -1.48
N ALA A 124 20.31 -9.58 -1.13
CA ALA A 124 21.36 -9.25 -2.08
C ALA A 124 21.72 -10.47 -2.94
N VAL A 125 21.77 -10.28 -4.25
CA VAL A 125 22.18 -11.27 -5.24
C VAL A 125 23.37 -10.71 -6.03
N LYS A 126 24.36 -11.57 -6.24
CA LYS A 126 25.51 -11.25 -7.11
C LYS A 126 25.25 -11.81 -8.49
N HIS A 127 24.98 -10.94 -9.46
CA HIS A 127 24.83 -11.36 -10.85
C HIS A 127 26.20 -11.81 -11.42
N PRO A 128 26.27 -12.89 -12.23
CA PRO A 128 27.54 -13.43 -12.72
C PRO A 128 28.41 -12.41 -13.49
N SER A 129 27.77 -11.45 -14.16
CA SER A 129 28.42 -10.40 -14.96
C SER A 129 28.20 -8.98 -14.43
N GLY A 130 27.62 -8.80 -13.23
CA GLY A 130 27.10 -7.50 -12.80
C GLY A 130 27.47 -7.09 -11.37
N PRO A 131 27.08 -5.87 -10.97
CA PRO A 131 27.22 -5.40 -9.59
C PRO A 131 26.29 -6.16 -8.63
N LEU A 132 26.44 -5.91 -7.33
CA LEU A 132 25.49 -6.38 -6.32
C LEU A 132 24.14 -5.72 -6.55
N MET A 133 23.08 -6.51 -6.57
CA MET A 133 21.70 -6.05 -6.80
C MET A 133 20.75 -6.72 -5.80
N SER A 134 19.61 -6.10 -5.52
CA SER A 134 18.53 -6.79 -4.80
C SER A 134 17.79 -7.74 -5.76
N ILE A 135 17.02 -8.69 -5.21
CA ILE A 135 16.12 -9.51 -6.04
C ILE A 135 15.10 -8.61 -6.77
N ALA A 136 14.62 -7.53 -6.12
CA ALA A 136 13.73 -6.57 -6.75
C ALA A 136 14.35 -5.93 -8.01
N ASP A 137 15.59 -5.47 -7.92
CA ASP A 137 16.33 -4.88 -9.05
C ASP A 137 16.53 -5.91 -10.18
N LEU A 138 16.87 -7.16 -9.82
CA LEU A 138 17.04 -8.24 -10.79
C LEU A 138 15.74 -8.49 -11.57
N MET A 139 14.60 -8.52 -10.89
CA MET A 139 13.29 -8.66 -11.54
C MET A 139 12.99 -7.48 -12.47
N GLY A 140 13.32 -6.25 -12.08
CA GLY A 140 13.15 -5.07 -12.94
C GLY A 140 14.02 -5.09 -14.20
N MET A 141 15.16 -5.80 -14.19
CA MET A 141 16.00 -5.99 -15.37
C MET A 141 15.58 -7.18 -16.25
N GLU A 142 15.03 -8.23 -15.65
CA GLU A 142 14.68 -9.46 -16.37
C GLU A 142 13.34 -9.34 -17.11
N TYR A 143 12.37 -8.60 -16.55
CA TYR A 143 11.04 -8.42 -17.13
C TYR A 143 10.90 -7.04 -17.77
N VAL A 144 11.19 -6.97 -19.08
CA VAL A 144 11.12 -5.76 -19.94
C VAL A 144 9.79 -5.67 -20.69
#